data_AF-A0A7S6W2S1-F1
#
_entry.id   AF-A0A7S6W2S1-F1
#
_cell.length_a   1.000
_cell.length_b   1.000
_cell.length_c   1.000
_cell.angle_alpha   90.00
_cell.angle_beta   90.00
_cell.angle_gamma   90.00
#
_symmetry.space_group_name_H-M   'P 1'
#
loop_
_entity.id
_entity.type
_entity.pdbx_description
1 polymer ?
#
loop_
_entity_poly.entity_id
_entity_poly.type
_entity_poly.pdbx_seq_one_letter_code
_entity_poly.pdbx_strand_id
1 'polypeptide(L)'
;MTFKTASPSRDRARSAFEKRLDILILAVHAGCEITVTDVLEAALETSRMTARACLNDLVECGYLVKTTIYAYQATEQCKQLFGVKS
;
A
#
# COMPACT_ATOMS: atom_id res chain seq x y z
N MET A 1 -14.58 29.34 -18.12
CA MET A 1 -14.03 28.42 -17.11
C MET A 1 -14.17 27.00 -17.62
N THR A 2 -13.08 26.38 -18.04
CA THR A 2 -13.11 25.01 -18.60
C THR A 2 -12.81 24.05 -17.46
N PHE A 3 -13.83 23.34 -16.96
CA PHE A 3 -13.63 22.24 -16.03
C PHE A 3 -12.93 21.12 -16.79
N LYS A 4 -11.62 20.96 -16.53
CA LYS A 4 -10.83 19.86 -17.07
C LYS A 4 -11.25 18.60 -16.31
N THR A 5 -12.31 17.95 -16.76
CA THR A 5 -12.71 16.65 -16.22
C THR A 5 -11.57 15.67 -16.53
N ALA A 6 -10.93 15.16 -15.47
CA ALA A 6 -10.00 14.07 -15.60
C ALA A 6 -10.72 12.88 -16.26
N SER A 7 -10.00 12.10 -17.07
CA SER A 7 -10.65 10.93 -17.68
C SER A 7 -10.87 9.89 -16.57
N PRO A 8 -12.00 9.18 -16.53
CA PRO A 8 -12.31 8.21 -15.48
C PRO A 8 -11.30 7.04 -15.40
N SER A 9 -10.47 6.84 -16.43
CA SER A 9 -9.31 5.95 -16.40
C SER A 9 -8.14 6.48 -15.57
N ARG A 10 -7.85 7.79 -15.63
CA ARG A 10 -6.77 8.43 -14.88
C ARG A 10 -7.08 8.50 -13.40
N ASP A 11 -8.35 8.69 -13.04
CA ASP A 11 -8.76 8.72 -11.62
C ASP A 11 -8.64 7.35 -10.96
N ARG A 12 -8.93 6.27 -11.71
CA ARG A 12 -8.71 4.90 -11.24
C ARG A 12 -7.23 4.57 -11.07
N ALA A 13 -6.40 4.92 -12.06
CA ALA A 13 -4.96 4.68 -11.99
C ALA A 13 -4.31 5.46 -10.83
N ARG A 14 -4.68 6.74 -10.67
CA ARG A 14 -4.23 7.56 -9.54
C ARG A 14 -4.66 6.95 -8.22
N SER A 15 -5.95 6.65 -8.06
CA SER A 15 -6.45 6.07 -6.82
C SER A 15 -5.78 4.73 -6.50
N ALA A 16 -5.52 3.89 -7.50
CA ALA A 16 -4.80 2.64 -7.32
C ALA A 16 -3.36 2.86 -6.83
N PHE A 17 -2.67 3.85 -7.39
CA PHE A 17 -1.32 4.22 -6.97
C PHE A 17 -1.29 4.75 -5.53
N GLU A 18 -2.13 5.74 -5.20
CA GLU A 18 -2.19 6.32 -3.85
C GLU A 18 -2.40 5.23 -2.79
N LYS A 19 -3.34 4.31 -3.01
CA LYS A 19 -3.58 3.23 -2.03
C LYS A 19 -2.36 2.35 -1.77
N ARG A 20 -1.56 2.07 -2.80
CA ARG A 20 -0.34 1.26 -2.67
C ARG A 20 0.75 2.07 -1.98
N LEU A 21 0.89 3.35 -2.31
CA LEU A 21 1.84 4.25 -1.66
C LEU A 21 1.52 4.38 -0.16
N ASP A 22 0.27 4.58 0.21
CA ASP A 22 -0.17 4.69 1.61
C ASP A 22 0.15 3.41 2.40
N ILE A 23 -0.10 2.23 1.81
CA ILE A 23 0.27 0.95 2.43
C ILE A 23 1.80 0.84 2.64
N LEU A 24 2.61 1.27 1.66
CA LEU A 24 4.06 1.20 1.78
C LEU A 24 4.59 2.11 2.89
N ILE A 25 4.05 3.33 2.98
CA ILE A 25 4.39 4.28 4.05
C ILE A 25 4.02 3.67 5.41
N LEU A 26 2.80 3.13 5.55
CA LEU A 26 2.37 2.44 6.75
C LEU A 26 3.32 1.31 7.14
N ALA A 27 3.60 0.39 6.20
CA ALA A 27 4.43 -0.79 6.45
C ALA A 27 5.86 -0.45 6.87
N VAL A 28 6.45 0.58 6.25
CA VAL A 28 7.81 1.00 6.54
C VAL A 28 7.92 1.66 7.92
N HIS A 29 6.94 2.48 8.30
CA HIS A 29 6.96 3.20 9.57
C HIS A 29 6.36 2.42 10.75
N ALA A 30 5.59 1.35 10.50
CA ALA A 30 5.10 0.48 11.56
C ALA A 30 6.24 -0.16 12.36
N GLY A 31 7.38 -0.45 11.72
CA GLY A 31 8.54 -1.10 12.35
C GLY A 31 8.28 -2.56 12.76
N CYS A 32 7.07 -3.07 12.52
CA CYS A 32 6.62 -4.42 12.80
C CYS A 32 5.76 -4.95 11.63
N GLU A 33 5.21 -6.16 11.78
CA GLU A 33 4.28 -6.72 10.82
C GLU A 33 2.96 -5.92 10.82
N ILE A 34 2.40 -5.73 9.62
CA ILE A 34 1.07 -5.15 9.42
C ILE A 34 0.11 -6.21 8.88
N THR A 35 -1.18 -6.01 9.16
CA THR A 35 -2.28 -6.85 8.71
C THR A 35 -3.21 -6.09 7.78
N VAL A 36 -4.16 -6.82 7.20
CA VAL A 36 -5.25 -6.19 6.43
C VAL A 36 -6.09 -5.26 7.32
N THR A 37 -6.22 -5.55 8.61
CA THR A 37 -6.98 -4.70 9.54
C THR A 37 -6.25 -3.38 9.78
N ASP A 38 -4.94 -3.41 10.01
CA ASP A 38 -4.13 -2.18 10.19
C ASP A 38 -4.23 -1.27 8.96
N VAL A 39 -4.22 -1.85 7.75
CA VAL A 39 -4.40 -1.09 6.51
C VAL A 39 -5.76 -0.39 6.42
N LEU A 40 -6.83 -1.08 6.84
CA LEU A 40 -8.18 -0.51 6.82
C LEU A 40 -8.37 0.58 7.89
N GLU A 41 -7.69 0.45 9.02
CA GLU A 41 -7.76 1.42 10.12
C GLU A 41 -6.88 2.65 9.89
N ALA A 42 -5.69 2.47 9.32
CA ALA A 42 -4.69 3.53 9.23
C ALA A 42 -4.65 4.26 7.88
N ALA A 43 -4.95 3.56 6.77
CA ALA A 43 -4.49 4.04 5.46
C ALA A 43 -5.58 4.13 4.40
N LEU A 44 -6.66 3.34 4.44
CA LEU A 44 -7.51 3.20 3.26
C LEU A 44 -9.02 3.19 3.54
N GLU A 45 -9.73 4.20 3.02
CA GLU A 45 -11.17 4.13 2.76
C GLU A 45 -11.45 3.15 1.61
N THR A 46 -11.31 1.84 1.88
CA THR A 46 -11.49 0.81 0.87
C THR A 46 -12.04 -0.49 1.43
N SER A 47 -12.38 -1.41 0.54
CA SER A 47 -12.87 -2.73 0.95
C SER A 47 -11.71 -3.62 1.41
N ARG A 48 -11.98 -4.55 2.33
CA ARG A 48 -11.01 -5.58 2.76
C ARG A 48 -10.41 -6.36 1.57
N MET A 49 -11.20 -6.61 0.54
CA MET A 49 -10.74 -7.27 -0.69
C MET A 49 -9.73 -6.41 -1.45
N THR A 50 -10.02 -5.12 -1.61
CA THR A 50 -9.12 -4.18 -2.27
C THR A 50 -7.81 -4.02 -1.51
N ALA A 51 -7.87 -3.90 -0.19
CA ALA A 51 -6.67 -3.83 0.66
C ALA A 51 -5.81 -5.10 0.51
N ARG A 52 -6.44 -6.29 0.53
CA ARG A 52 -5.74 -7.56 0.31
C ARG A 52 -5.10 -7.65 -1.08
N ALA A 53 -5.82 -7.21 -2.13
CA ALA A 53 -5.27 -7.18 -3.48
C ALA A 53 -4.04 -6.26 -3.56
N CYS A 54 -4.12 -5.05 -2.98
CA CYS A 54 -2.98 -4.13 -2.95
C CYS A 54 -1.78 -4.73 -2.21
N LEU A 55 -2.00 -5.38 -1.06
CA LEU A 55 -0.94 -6.06 -0.31
C LEU A 55 -0.27 -7.17 -1.14
N ASN A 56 -1.06 -8.00 -1.82
CA ASN A 56 -0.53 -9.05 -2.68
C ASN A 56 0.29 -8.49 -3.84
N ASP A 57 -0.21 -7.45 -4.52
CA ASP A 57 0.53 -6.79 -5.61
C ASP A 57 1.88 -6.24 -5.11
N LEU A 58 1.91 -5.66 -3.91
CA LEU A 58 3.13 -5.14 -3.30
C LEU A 58 4.10 -6.25 -2.87
N VAL A 59 3.60 -7.44 -2.53
CA VAL A 59 4.43 -8.65 -2.34
C VAL A 59 5.01 -9.11 -3.68
N GLU A 60 4.21 -9.17 -4.73
CA GLU A 60 4.66 -9.54 -6.09
C GLU A 60 5.71 -8.55 -6.64
N CYS A 61 5.60 -7.27 -6.27
CA CYS A 61 6.60 -6.25 -6.60
C CYS A 61 7.88 -6.31 -5.73
N GLY A 62 7.92 -7.15 -4.69
CA GLY A 62 9.07 -7.29 -3.79
C GLY A 62 9.21 -6.20 -2.72
N TYR A 63 8.21 -5.33 -2.56
CA TYR A 63 8.23 -4.28 -1.53
C TYR A 63 7.74 -4.76 -0.17
N LEU A 64 6.88 -5.78 -0.15
CA LEU A 64 6.45 -6.45 1.05
C LEU A 64 6.85 -7.93 0.99
N VAL A 65 7.02 -8.53 2.17
CA VAL A 65 7.06 -9.98 2.34
C VAL A 65 5.87 -10.41 3.17
N LYS A 66 5.25 -11.53 2.78
CA LYS A 66 4.20 -12.16 3.56
C LYS A 66 4.82 -13.07 4.60
N THR A 67 4.71 -12.71 5.88
CA THR A 67 5.35 -13.44 6.98
C THR A 67 4.44 -14.54 7.53
N THR A 68 3.12 -14.31 7.51
CA THR A 68 2.10 -15.31 7.85
C THR A 68 0.95 -15.24 6.86
N ILE A 69 -0.08 -16.09 7.04
CA ILE A 69 -1.29 -16.00 6.20
C ILE A 69 -2.03 -14.65 6.32
N TYR A 70 -1.80 -13.89 7.41
CA TYR A 70 -2.49 -12.63 7.70
C TYR A 70 -1.58 -11.40 7.80
N ALA A 71 -0.27 -11.59 7.87
CA ALA A 71 0.69 -10.54 8.20
C ALA A 71 1.73 -10.32 7.08
N TYR A 72 2.15 -9.06 6.97
CA TYR A 72 3.05 -8.55 5.94
C TYR A 72 4.08 -7.64 6.59
N GLN A 73 5.29 -7.59 6.03
CA GLN A 73 6.35 -6.71 6.51
C GLN A 73 7.05 -6.03 5.34
N ALA A 74 7.47 -4.77 5.52
CA ALA A 74 8.28 -4.07 4.53
C ALA A 74 9.64 -4.75 4.34
N THR A 75 10.03 -4.98 3.09
CA THR A 75 11.36 -5.48 2.76
C THR A 75 12.42 -4.39 2.97
N GLU A 76 13.68 -4.80 3.04
CA GLU A 76 14.82 -3.87 3.13
C GLU A 76 14.85 -2.88 1.96
N GLN A 77 14.56 -3.36 0.74
CA GLN A 77 14.45 -2.51 -0.44
C GLN A 77 13.35 -1.45 -0.26
N CYS A 78 12.19 -1.83 0.28
CA CYS A 78 11.12 -0.89 0.55
C CYS A 78 11.53 0.17 1.57
N LYS A 79 12.12 -0.23 2.70
CA LYS A 79 12.62 0.72 3.71
C LYS A 79 13.62 1.72 3.13
N GLN A 80 14.53 1.27 2.27
CA GLN A 80 15.50 2.12 1.58
C GLN A 80 14.84 3.18 0.68
N LEU A 81 13.72 2.87 0.01
CA LEU A 81 12.99 3.85 -0.81
C LEU A 81 12.48 5.05 0.01
N PHE A 82 12.17 4.82 1.29
CA PHE A 82 11.69 5.86 2.20
C PHE A 82 12.77 6.36 3.17
N GLY A 83 14.05 5.99 2.96
CA GLY A 83 15.17 6.44 3.78
C GLY A 83 15.15 5.91 5.22
N VAL A 84 14.36 4.87 5.51
CA VAL A 84 14.36 4.21 6.81
C VAL A 84 15.54 3.24 6.87
N LYS A 85 16.43 3.47 7.85
CA LYS A 85 17.58 2.59 8.13
C LYS A 85 17.11 1.45 9.02
N SER A 86 17.46 0.22 8.65
CA SER A 86 17.22 -0.98 9.43
C SER A 86 18.13 -1.09 10.65
#